data_AF-A0A1Q5TKQ0-F1
#
_entry.id   AF-A0A1Q5TKQ0-F1
#
_cell.length_a   1.000
_cell.length_b   1.000
_cell.length_c   1.000
_cell.angle_alpha   90.00
_cell.angle_beta   90.00
_cell.angle_gamma   90.00
#
_symmetry.space_group_name_H-M   'P 1'
#
loop_
_entity.id
_entity.type
_entity.pdbx_description
1 polymer ?
#
loop_
_entity_poly.entity_id
_entity_poly.type
_entity_poly.pdbx_seq_one_letter_code
_entity_poly.pdbx_strand_id
1 'polypeptide(L)'
;MTRVSIVLPLLATLVLSACVTTRPSMSYVAPEITAKDAQVLATDAVSHLENPLPPARTTVSLDPPISNAQPDVLTPALLAALRMRGYGVTITDRKTGRVAGKAMLLRYLASPFESGVIMRLQYLGIEASRFYPRATDGTLLLNGAPFTVREASHEPRSR
;
A
#
# COMPACT_ATOMS: atom_id res chain seq x y z
N MET A 1 -43.50 -38.68 -6.06
CA MET A 1 -42.53 -38.28 -7.10
C MET A 1 -42.00 -36.88 -6.80
N THR A 2 -40.90 -36.87 -6.05
CA THR A 2 -39.80 -35.88 -5.97
C THR A 2 -39.99 -34.50 -6.61
N ARG A 3 -40.58 -33.55 -5.85
CA ARG A 3 -40.49 -32.09 -6.08
C ARG A 3 -39.37 -31.42 -5.26
N VAL A 4 -38.41 -32.19 -4.78
CA VAL A 4 -37.29 -31.71 -3.96
C VAL A 4 -36.00 -31.99 -4.71
N SER A 5 -35.71 -31.23 -5.77
CA SER A 5 -34.42 -31.38 -6.47
C SER A 5 -34.00 -30.15 -7.29
N ILE A 6 -34.36 -28.93 -6.84
CA ILE A 6 -33.85 -27.68 -7.45
C ILE A 6 -33.40 -26.68 -6.36
N VAL A 7 -33.93 -26.77 -5.14
CA VAL A 7 -33.54 -25.86 -4.04
C VAL A 7 -32.10 -26.10 -3.55
N LEU A 8 -31.62 -27.35 -3.60
CA LEU A 8 -30.29 -27.73 -3.12
C LEU A 8 -29.12 -27.20 -3.99
N PRO A 9 -29.15 -27.28 -5.35
CA PRO A 9 -28.06 -26.71 -6.15
C PRO A 9 -28.04 -25.18 -6.10
N LEU A 10 -29.21 -24.53 -5.96
CA LEU A 10 -29.28 -23.07 -5.86
C LEU A 10 -28.58 -22.58 -4.58
N LEU A 11 -28.82 -23.23 -3.44
CA LEU A 11 -28.15 -22.91 -2.17
C LEU A 11 -26.63 -23.13 -2.23
N ALA A 12 -26.18 -24.17 -2.95
CA ALA A 12 -24.75 -24.45 -3.12
C ALA A 12 -24.03 -23.38 -3.94
N THR A 13 -24.69 -22.75 -4.92
CA THR A 13 -24.08 -21.67 -5.73
C THR A 13 -23.90 -20.35 -4.98
N LEU A 14 -24.71 -20.06 -3.95
CA LEU A 14 -24.54 -18.83 -3.16
C LEU A 14 -23.28 -18.87 -2.26
N VAL A 15 -22.89 -20.06 -1.78
CA VAL A 15 -21.74 -20.20 -0.86
C VAL A 15 -20.39 -20.02 -1.56
N LEU A 16 -20.29 -20.25 -2.87
CA LEU A 16 -19.04 -20.09 -3.63
C LEU A 16 -18.70 -18.62 -3.97
N SER A 17 -19.61 -17.67 -3.72
CA SER A 17 -19.43 -16.27 -4.17
C SER A 17 -18.63 -15.37 -3.21
N ALA A 18 -18.13 -15.88 -2.08
CA ALA A 18 -17.60 -15.04 -1.01
C ALA A 18 -16.06 -14.83 -0.98
N CYS A 19 -15.29 -15.19 -2.01
CA CYS A 19 -13.88 -14.77 -2.12
C CYS A 19 -13.74 -13.37 -2.72
N VAL A 20 -14.43 -12.37 -2.16
CA VAL A 20 -14.06 -10.97 -2.42
C VAL A 20 -12.80 -10.68 -1.63
N THR A 21 -11.64 -10.71 -2.31
CA THR A 21 -10.42 -10.06 -1.79
C THR A 21 -10.66 -8.56 -1.83
N THR A 22 -11.18 -7.99 -0.74
CA THR A 22 -11.20 -6.55 -0.53
C THR A 22 -9.75 -6.07 -0.43
N ARG A 23 -9.29 -5.37 -1.46
CA ARG A 23 -7.97 -4.73 -1.44
C ARG A 23 -8.02 -3.60 -0.43
N PRO A 24 -7.09 -3.53 0.55
CA PRO A 24 -7.03 -2.41 1.45
C PRO A 24 -6.89 -1.12 0.63
N SER A 25 -7.90 -0.27 0.74
CA SER A 25 -7.92 1.06 0.13
C SER A 25 -7.34 2.13 1.06
N MET A 26 -6.71 1.70 2.15
CA MET A 26 -6.18 2.56 3.21
C MET A 26 -4.75 2.15 3.50
N SER A 27 -3.94 3.12 3.91
CA SER A 27 -2.59 2.83 4.38
C SER A 27 -2.61 2.08 5.71
N TYR A 28 -1.61 1.24 5.93
CA TYR A 28 -1.49 0.41 7.13
C TYR A 28 -0.02 0.20 7.50
N VAL A 29 0.31 0.34 8.78
CA VAL A 29 1.64 0.06 9.29
C VAL A 29 1.47 -0.82 10.51
N ALA A 30 2.01 -2.03 10.43
CA ALA A 30 1.93 -2.97 11.54
C ALA A 30 2.80 -2.49 12.71
N PRO A 31 2.39 -2.74 13.97
CA PRO A 31 3.11 -2.25 15.15
C PRO A 31 4.52 -2.85 15.30
N GLU A 32 4.81 -3.97 14.66
CA GLU A 32 6.13 -4.61 14.66
C GLU A 32 7.14 -3.90 13.75
N ILE A 33 6.69 -2.97 12.89
CA ILE A 33 7.59 -2.19 12.05
C ILE A 33 8.34 -1.18 12.91
N THR A 34 9.66 -1.33 12.98
CA THR A 34 10.50 -0.44 13.78
C THR A 34 10.80 0.87 13.07
N ALA A 35 11.24 1.90 13.81
CA ALA A 35 11.68 3.16 13.21
C ALA A 35 12.88 2.97 12.25
N LYS A 36 13.77 2.00 12.53
CA LYS A 36 14.90 1.65 11.65
C LYS A 36 14.40 1.03 10.35
N ASP A 37 13.46 0.09 10.45
CA ASP A 37 12.81 -0.51 9.26
C ASP A 37 12.14 0.57 8.42
N ALA A 38 11.40 1.49 9.06
CA ALA A 38 10.71 2.57 8.38
C ALA A 38 11.63 3.48 7.55
N GLN A 39 12.85 3.77 8.02
CA GLN A 39 13.83 4.55 7.25
C GLN A 39 14.31 3.80 6.00
N VAL A 40 14.59 2.50 6.13
CA VAL A 40 15.00 1.65 5.00
C VAL A 40 13.88 1.57 3.96
N LEU A 41 12.66 1.25 4.42
CA LEU A 41 11.47 1.15 3.58
C LEU A 41 11.15 2.47 2.88
N ALA A 42 11.19 3.60 3.59
CA ALA A 42 10.89 4.91 3.02
C ALA A 42 11.90 5.34 1.96
N THR A 43 13.20 5.13 2.22
CA THR A 43 14.25 5.48 1.26
C THR A 43 14.10 4.68 -0.03
N ASP A 44 13.93 3.36 0.09
CA ASP A 44 13.76 2.48 -1.07
C ASP A 44 12.46 2.74 -1.83
N ALA A 45 11.36 3.01 -1.11
CA ALA A 45 10.09 3.42 -1.71
C ALA A 45 10.27 4.67 -2.58
N VAL A 46 10.92 5.71 -2.04
CA VAL A 46 11.13 6.96 -2.78
C VAL A 46 12.03 6.73 -3.98
N SER A 47 13.09 5.93 -3.86
CA SER A 47 13.93 5.54 -4.99
C SER A 47 13.14 4.83 -6.10
N HIS A 48 12.20 3.97 -5.74
CA HIS A 48 11.30 3.35 -6.72
C HIS A 48 10.37 4.39 -7.38
N LEU A 49 9.84 5.34 -6.61
CA LEU A 49 8.88 6.33 -7.10
C LEU A 49 9.48 7.36 -8.06
N GLU A 50 10.80 7.56 -8.09
CA GLU A 50 11.46 8.54 -8.96
C GLU A 50 11.18 8.33 -10.45
N ASN A 51 11.06 7.08 -10.88
CA ASN A 51 10.79 6.77 -12.27
C ASN A 51 9.32 7.04 -12.66
N PRO A 52 8.31 6.44 -12.00
CA PRO A 52 6.90 6.68 -12.34
C PRO A 52 6.42 8.08 -11.93
N LEU A 53 7.01 8.70 -10.91
CA LEU A 53 6.65 10.00 -10.36
C LEU A 53 7.91 10.89 -10.26
N PRO A 54 8.32 11.60 -11.32
CA PRO A 54 9.55 12.37 -11.30
C PRO A 54 9.58 13.46 -10.20
N PRO A 55 10.69 13.60 -9.44
CA PRO A 55 10.84 14.65 -8.43
C PRO A 55 10.77 16.06 -9.05
N ALA A 56 10.53 17.07 -8.22
CA ALA A 56 10.33 18.49 -8.58
C ALA A 56 9.07 18.82 -9.43
N ARG A 57 8.46 17.83 -10.10
CA ARG A 57 7.22 18.01 -10.89
C ARG A 57 6.00 17.36 -10.26
N THR A 58 6.20 16.50 -9.27
CA THR A 58 5.12 15.79 -8.58
C THR A 58 4.99 16.29 -7.15
N THR A 59 3.76 16.65 -6.77
CA THR A 59 3.35 16.76 -5.38
C THR A 59 2.71 15.46 -4.96
N VAL A 60 3.18 14.83 -3.89
CA VAL A 60 2.63 13.59 -3.33
C VAL A 60 1.77 13.92 -2.12
N SER A 61 0.55 13.40 -2.09
CA SER A 61 -0.32 13.42 -0.92
C SER A 61 -0.24 12.08 -0.22
N LEU A 62 0.39 12.04 0.94
CA LEU A 62 0.43 10.86 1.79
C LEU A 62 -0.93 10.67 2.46
N ASP A 63 -1.42 9.44 2.48
CA ASP A 63 -2.59 9.01 3.23
C ASP A 63 -2.12 8.23 4.46
N PRO A 64 -2.02 8.82 5.66
CA PRO A 64 -1.50 8.11 6.83
C PRO A 64 -2.47 7.02 7.32
N PRO A 65 -1.97 5.91 7.89
CA PRO A 65 -2.81 4.89 8.50
C PRO A 65 -3.72 5.46 9.59
N ILE A 66 -4.87 4.79 9.75
CA ILE A 66 -5.79 5.00 10.85
C ILE A 66 -5.27 4.17 12.01
N SER A 67 -4.40 4.74 12.84
CA SER A 67 -3.88 4.06 14.03
C SER A 67 -4.47 4.67 15.30
N ASN A 68 -5.03 3.81 16.15
CA ASN A 68 -5.57 4.17 17.45
C ASN A 68 -4.70 3.67 18.62
N ALA A 69 -3.70 2.82 18.35
CA ALA A 69 -2.95 2.08 19.38
C ALA A 69 -1.44 2.42 19.42
N GLN A 70 -0.79 2.56 18.26
CA GLN A 70 0.65 2.82 18.16
C GLN A 70 0.93 3.99 17.20
N PRO A 71 1.91 4.88 17.50
CA PRO A 71 2.29 5.94 16.57
C PRO A 71 2.86 5.35 15.28
N ASP A 72 2.41 5.89 14.16
CA ASP A 72 2.90 5.50 12.84
C ASP A 72 4.34 6.01 12.61
N VAL A 73 5.26 5.05 12.48
CA VAL A 73 6.69 5.32 12.24
C VAL A 73 7.03 5.53 10.76
N LEU A 74 6.16 5.11 9.82
CA LEU A 74 6.45 5.14 8.39
C LEU A 74 5.99 6.42 7.70
N THR A 75 4.84 7.02 8.07
CA THR A 75 4.47 8.37 7.55
C THR A 75 5.62 9.37 7.70
N PRO A 76 6.19 9.60 8.90
CA PRO A 76 7.23 10.62 9.07
C PRO A 76 8.51 10.29 8.29
N ALA A 77 8.87 8.99 8.18
CA ALA A 77 10.01 8.56 7.38
C ALA A 77 9.79 8.84 5.87
N LEU A 78 8.62 8.49 5.33
CA LEU A 78 8.24 8.78 3.95
C LEU A 78 8.19 10.29 3.67
N LEU A 79 7.63 11.07 4.60
CA LEU A 79 7.57 12.52 4.50
C LEU A 79 8.98 13.13 4.38
N ALA A 80 9.91 12.67 5.21
CA ALA A 80 11.30 13.12 5.17
C ALA A 80 11.99 12.69 3.86
N ALA A 81 11.90 11.42 3.49
CA ALA A 81 12.53 10.88 2.28
C ALA A 81 12.03 11.57 1.01
N LEU A 82 10.71 11.76 0.87
CA LEU A 82 10.11 12.47 -0.28
C LEU A 82 10.58 13.92 -0.36
N ARG A 83 10.62 14.64 0.77
CA ARG A 83 11.10 16.03 0.79
C ARG A 83 12.59 16.13 0.45
N MET A 84 13.41 15.25 1.00
CA MET A 84 14.84 15.18 0.67
C MET A 84 15.08 14.92 -0.81
N ARG A 85 14.19 14.15 -1.46
CA ARG A 85 14.27 13.87 -2.89
C ARG A 85 13.66 14.96 -3.80
N GLY A 86 13.08 16.01 -3.21
CA GLY A 86 12.58 17.17 -3.95
C GLY A 86 11.11 17.07 -4.39
N TYR A 87 10.31 16.22 -3.75
CA TYR A 87 8.85 16.21 -3.95
C TYR A 87 8.18 17.33 -3.16
N GLY A 88 7.12 17.90 -3.73
CA GLY A 88 6.10 18.56 -2.91
C GLY A 88 5.37 17.50 -2.10
N VAL A 89 5.12 17.72 -0.80
CA VAL A 89 4.43 16.70 0.02
C VAL A 89 3.31 17.32 0.85
N THR A 90 2.12 16.74 0.73
CA THR A 90 0.93 17.07 1.52
C THR A 90 0.46 15.84 2.29
N ILE A 91 -0.37 16.05 3.32
CA ILE A 91 -1.09 14.97 4.00
C ILE A 91 -2.56 15.07 3.58
N THR A 92 -3.15 13.94 3.21
CA THR A 92 -4.58 13.85 2.86
C THR A 92 -5.42 14.20 4.07
N ASP A 93 -6.42 15.07 3.89
CA ASP A 93 -7.33 15.43 4.96
C ASP A 93 -8.24 14.24 5.30
N ARG A 94 -8.06 13.68 6.49
CA ARG A 94 -8.80 12.52 6.99
C ARG A 94 -10.32 12.76 7.11
N LYS A 95 -10.76 14.00 7.34
CA LYS A 95 -12.19 14.29 7.51
C LYS A 95 -12.92 14.34 6.18
N THR A 96 -12.25 14.82 5.14
CA THR A 96 -12.86 15.02 3.83
C THR A 96 -12.45 13.97 2.81
N GLY A 97 -11.39 13.19 3.09
CA GLY A 97 -10.76 12.27 2.15
C GLY A 97 -10.19 12.98 0.91
N ARG A 98 -10.09 14.32 0.95
CA ARG A 98 -9.72 15.13 -0.20
C ARG A 98 -8.20 15.24 -0.29
N VAL A 99 -7.72 14.99 -1.50
CA VAL A 99 -6.35 15.26 -1.87
C VAL A 99 -6.24 16.74 -2.24
N ALA A 100 -5.18 17.40 -1.78
CA ALA A 100 -4.96 18.82 -2.04
C ALA A 100 -4.66 19.05 -3.54
N GLY A 101 -5.59 19.66 -4.26
CA GLY A 101 -5.41 20.05 -5.66
C GLY A 101 -5.06 18.87 -6.58
N LYS A 102 -3.98 19.02 -7.36
CA LYS A 102 -3.47 18.00 -8.31
C LYS A 102 -2.43 17.05 -7.68
N ALA A 103 -2.35 16.97 -6.35
CA ALA A 103 -1.39 16.08 -5.71
C ALA A 103 -1.70 14.60 -6.02
N MET A 104 -0.64 13.80 -6.16
CA MET A 104 -0.72 12.37 -6.39
C MET A 104 -0.96 11.66 -5.06
N LEU A 105 -2.09 10.96 -4.93
CA LEU A 105 -2.34 10.15 -3.73
C LEU A 105 -1.36 8.98 -3.68
N LEU A 106 -0.62 8.88 -2.58
CA LEU A 106 0.25 7.74 -2.28
C LEU A 106 -0.27 7.07 -1.01
N ARG A 107 -0.71 5.81 -1.18
CA ARG A 107 -1.02 4.91 -0.08
C ARG A 107 0.07 3.87 0.05
N TYR A 108 0.25 3.39 1.27
CA TYR A 108 1.31 2.45 1.55
C TYR A 108 0.90 1.48 2.65
N LEU A 109 1.38 0.25 2.54
CA LEU A 109 1.19 -0.80 3.53
C LEU A 109 2.56 -1.38 3.87
N ALA A 110 2.83 -1.56 5.16
CA ALA A 110 4.00 -2.28 5.66
C ALA A 110 3.57 -3.25 6.77
N SER A 111 3.87 -4.53 6.60
CA SER A 111 3.55 -5.56 7.59
C SER A 111 4.63 -6.65 7.62
N PRO A 112 4.84 -7.30 8.78
CA PRO A 112 5.61 -8.54 8.84
C PRO A 112 5.08 -9.56 7.84
N PHE A 113 6.01 -10.28 7.22
CA PHE A 113 5.70 -11.42 6.37
C PHE A 113 6.86 -12.41 6.47
N GLU A 114 6.58 -13.64 6.90
CA GLU A 114 7.61 -14.66 7.14
C GLU A 114 8.79 -14.12 7.97
N SER A 115 10.01 -14.19 7.44
CA SER A 115 11.27 -13.73 8.06
C SER A 115 11.61 -12.27 7.72
N GLY A 116 10.65 -11.48 7.27
CA GLY A 116 10.90 -10.13 6.77
C GLY A 116 9.69 -9.21 6.85
N VAL A 117 9.68 -8.22 5.96
CA VAL A 117 8.60 -7.25 5.84
C VAL A 117 8.15 -7.21 4.39
N ILE A 118 6.83 -7.17 4.17
CA ILE A 118 6.27 -6.82 2.87
C ILE A 118 5.86 -5.36 2.89
N MET A 119 6.29 -4.61 1.87
CA MET A 119 5.80 -3.26 1.62
C MET A 119 5.03 -3.24 0.32
N ARG A 120 3.97 -2.44 0.30
CA ARG A 120 3.15 -2.19 -0.87
C ARG A 120 2.90 -0.70 -0.99
N LEU A 121 3.04 -0.18 -2.19
CA LEU A 121 2.74 1.19 -2.57
C LEU A 121 1.57 1.17 -3.54
N GLN A 122 0.67 2.14 -3.41
CA GLN A 122 -0.43 2.34 -4.34
C GLN A 122 -0.46 3.80 -4.78
N TYR A 123 -0.35 4.02 -6.08
CA TYR A 123 -0.34 5.33 -6.73
C TYR A 123 -0.80 5.16 -8.18
N LEU A 124 -1.48 6.13 -8.79
CA LEU A 124 -1.90 6.06 -10.21
C LEU A 124 -2.70 4.79 -10.63
N GLY A 125 -3.36 4.09 -9.70
CA GLY A 125 -3.95 2.78 -10.00
C GLY A 125 -2.93 1.66 -10.19
N ILE A 126 -1.65 1.93 -9.95
CA ILE A 126 -0.54 1.00 -9.90
C ILE A 126 -0.37 0.53 -8.45
N GLU A 127 -0.09 -0.76 -8.28
CA GLU A 127 0.32 -1.36 -7.02
C GLU A 127 1.73 -1.93 -7.18
N ALA A 128 2.68 -1.38 -6.43
CA ALA A 128 4.06 -1.85 -6.42
C ALA A 128 4.33 -2.52 -5.07
N SER A 129 4.73 -3.80 -5.07
CA SER A 129 5.02 -4.55 -3.84
C SER A 129 6.44 -5.09 -3.83
N ARG A 130 7.08 -5.08 -2.66
CA ARG A 130 8.42 -5.64 -2.47
C ARG A 130 8.52 -6.33 -1.12
N PHE A 131 9.21 -7.47 -1.10
CA PHE A 131 9.59 -8.17 0.13
C PHE A 131 11.01 -7.81 0.54
N TYR A 132 11.21 -7.55 1.83
CA TYR A 132 12.47 -7.18 2.45
C TYR A 132 12.85 -8.28 3.44
N PRO A 133 13.76 -9.19 3.07
CA PRO A 133 14.22 -10.21 4.00
C PRO A 133 15.00 -9.58 5.14
N ARG A 134 14.92 -10.19 6.32
CA ARG A 134 15.66 -9.76 7.50
C ARG A 134 16.92 -10.60 7.66
N ALA A 135 18.06 -9.95 7.89
CA ALA A 135 19.30 -10.62 8.24
C ALA A 135 19.26 -11.17 9.68
N THR A 136 20.25 -11.99 10.03
CA THR A 136 20.40 -12.58 11.38
C THR A 136 20.57 -11.53 12.48
N ASP A 137 21.07 -10.34 12.14
CA ASP A 137 21.20 -9.19 13.05
C ASP A 137 19.90 -8.37 13.18
N GLY A 138 18.82 -8.81 12.52
CA GLY A 138 17.53 -8.14 12.52
C GLY A 138 17.40 -7.00 11.51
N THR A 139 18.39 -6.73 10.66
CA THR A 139 18.32 -5.64 9.67
C THR A 139 17.56 -6.03 8.40
N LEU A 140 16.81 -5.09 7.82
CA LEU A 140 16.21 -5.30 6.49
C LEU A 140 17.27 -5.18 5.40
N LEU A 141 17.28 -6.14 4.49
CA LEU A 141 18.20 -6.19 3.37
C LEU A 141 17.57 -5.59 2.11
N LEU A 142 18.32 -4.72 1.43
CA LEU A 142 17.91 -4.09 0.16
C LEU A 142 18.35 -4.87 -1.09
N ASN A 143 19.11 -5.94 -0.91
CA ASN A 143 19.61 -6.79 -2.01
C ASN A 143 18.57 -7.83 -2.51
N GLY A 144 17.31 -7.71 -2.10
CA GLY A 144 16.21 -8.57 -2.56
C GLY A 144 15.70 -8.21 -3.95
N ALA A 145 14.72 -8.98 -4.43
CA ALA A 145 14.03 -8.76 -5.71
C ALA A 145 13.49 -7.32 -5.85
N PRO A 146 13.39 -6.77 -7.08
CA PRO A 146 12.83 -5.44 -7.30
C PRO A 146 11.34 -5.37 -6.91
N PHE A 147 10.74 -4.19 -6.97
CA PHE A 147 9.29 -4.05 -6.84
C PHE A 147 8.57 -4.82 -7.95
N THR A 148 7.65 -5.69 -7.55
CA THR A 148 6.66 -6.29 -8.44
C THR A 148 5.55 -5.27 -8.65
N VAL A 149 5.38 -4.83 -9.90
CA VAL A 149 4.41 -3.82 -10.29
C VAL A 149 3.20 -4.47 -10.93
N ARG A 150 2.01 -4.10 -10.47
CA ARG A 150 0.72 -4.52 -11.03
C ARG A 150 -0.14 -3.31 -11.32
N GLU A 151 -0.64 -3.20 -12.55
CA GLU A 151 -1.66 -2.21 -12.90
C GLU A 151 -3.03 -2.73 -12.46
N ALA A 152 -3.84 -1.88 -11.82
CA ALA A 152 -5.24 -2.19 -11.61
C ALA A 152 -5.93 -2.17 -12.98
N SER A 153 -6.58 -3.28 -13.35
CA SER A 153 -7.36 -3.39 -14.57
C SER A 153 -8.33 -2.21 -14.68
N HIS A 154 -8.13 -1.40 -15.72
CA HIS A 154 -8.98 -0.27 -16.07
C HIS A 154 -10.35 -0.83 -16.48
N GLU A 155 -11.28 -0.95 -15.55
CA GLU A 155 -12.67 -1.20 -15.91
C GLU A 155 -13.25 0.13 -16.40
N PRO A 156 -13.58 0.27 -17.69
CA PRO A 156 -14.12 1.51 -18.21
C PRO A 156 -15.45 1.78 -17.51
N ARG A 157 -15.51 2.86 -16.73
CA ARG A 157 -16.79 3.33 -16.19
C ARG A 157 -17.68 3.69 -17.38
N SER A 158 -18.68 2.85 -17.64
CA SER A 158 -19.75 3.17 -18.58
C SER A 158 -20.41 4.47 -18.11
N ARG A 159 -20.35 5.50 -18.96
CA ARG A 159 -21.11 6.74 -18.80
C ARG A 159 -22.61 6.48 -18.82
#